data_AF-A0A9P6C348-F1
#
_entry.id   AF-A0A9P6C348-F1
#
_cell.length_a   1.000
_cell.length_b   1.000
_cell.length_c   1.000
_cell.angle_alpha   90.00
_cell.angle_beta   90.00
_cell.angle_gamma   90.00
#
_symmetry.space_group_name_H-M   'P 1'
#
loop_
_entity.id
_entity.type
_entity.pdbx_description
1 polymer ?
#
loop_
_entity_poly.entity_id
_entity_poly.type
_entity_poly.pdbx_seq_one_letter_code
_entity_poly.pdbx_strand_id
1 'polypeptide(L)'
;MKLHNTLTILNPDLAHLVRSFHHSLRFADSKEREIYWGHLSTTFRNMVNLKCLTVYFGSSTYRVPLMTTIFRGCKFQLEEFRWTRSGFDLGIEDTIEDDKSSIEFLSTQREIRRLGISMPNWNEEVSPTLCPQLEMLEGDGSTIQVFLRGRSTITELCWAPEVHDPHYASLDSCATELAFVRILSLGGYYPRPALGLLTPHLTRLEELCLSGWGPRNVDLITELEGITSLQKLRVFAWSPGRFMHAGVEAELRAQGTQRGLVERWFRVMPMLCSACFCMDRTMDSSSYLLWKRGEVEPVVTDRIIMAGRR
;
A
#
# COMPACT_ATOMS: atom_id res chain seq x y z
N MET A 1 -24.17 -0.45 -2.21
CA MET A 1 -25.48 0.22 -2.15
C MET A 1 -26.18 0.12 -0.79
N LYS A 2 -26.44 -1.08 -0.23
CA LYS A 2 -27.16 -1.20 1.07
C LYS A 2 -26.56 -0.35 2.20
N LEU A 3 -25.25 -0.41 2.41
CA LEU A 3 -24.54 0.37 3.43
C LEU A 3 -24.77 1.89 3.27
N HIS A 4 -24.60 2.40 2.05
CA HIS A 4 -24.79 3.83 1.75
C HIS A 4 -26.22 4.28 2.00
N ASN A 5 -27.20 3.50 1.57
CA ASN A 5 -28.61 3.80 1.82
C ASN A 5 -28.93 3.79 3.31
N THR A 6 -28.32 2.89 4.10
CA THR A 6 -28.48 2.91 5.55
C THR A 6 -27.95 4.22 6.15
N LEU A 7 -26.76 4.65 5.74
CA LEU A 7 -26.10 5.83 6.31
C LEU A 7 -26.63 7.18 5.78
N THR A 8 -27.40 7.17 4.70
CA THR A 8 -27.95 8.39 4.08
C THR A 8 -29.45 8.54 4.23
N ILE A 9 -30.21 7.44 4.15
CA ILE A 9 -31.67 7.46 4.10
C ILE A 9 -32.27 6.85 5.36
N LEU A 10 -31.84 5.64 5.74
CA LEU A 10 -32.54 4.88 6.78
C LEU A 10 -32.18 5.34 8.19
N ASN A 11 -30.92 5.72 8.41
CA ASN A 11 -30.43 6.16 9.72
C ASN A 11 -29.23 7.11 9.58
N PRO A 12 -29.47 8.38 9.20
CA PRO A 12 -28.42 9.36 8.99
C PRO A 12 -27.62 9.67 10.26
N ASP A 13 -28.22 9.50 11.45
CA ASP A 13 -27.53 9.73 12.73
C ASP A 13 -26.35 8.76 12.92
N LEU A 14 -26.42 7.55 12.37
CA LEU A 14 -25.30 6.61 12.40
C LEU A 14 -24.09 7.13 11.63
N ALA A 15 -24.28 7.91 10.57
CA ALA A 15 -23.17 8.46 9.79
C ALA A 15 -22.30 9.38 10.66
N HIS A 16 -22.90 10.12 11.59
CA HIS A 16 -22.17 10.97 12.53
C HIS A 16 -21.29 10.18 13.51
N LEU A 17 -21.57 8.90 13.72
CA LEU A 17 -20.76 8.04 14.61
C LEU A 17 -19.60 7.36 13.87
N VAL A 18 -19.57 7.40 12.53
CA VAL A 18 -18.53 6.74 11.74
C VAL A 18 -17.21 7.48 11.89
N ARG A 19 -16.22 6.81 12.48
CA ARG A 19 -14.84 7.30 12.58
C ARG A 19 -13.89 6.67 11.56
N SER A 20 -14.19 5.46 11.10
CA SER A 20 -13.36 4.73 10.14
C SER A 20 -14.25 4.14 9.06
N PHE A 21 -13.89 4.37 7.81
CA PHE A 21 -14.63 3.88 6.65
C PHE A 21 -13.67 3.22 5.67
N HIS A 22 -13.87 1.92 5.46
CA HIS A 22 -13.08 1.12 4.52
C HIS A 22 -13.98 0.58 3.43
N HIS A 23 -13.61 0.79 2.18
CA HIS A 23 -14.42 0.38 1.05
C HIS A 23 -13.58 -0.09 -0.12
N SER A 24 -13.98 -1.23 -0.70
CA SER A 24 -13.42 -1.73 -1.94
C SER A 24 -14.49 -1.64 -3.03
N LEU A 25 -14.16 -0.92 -4.09
CA LEU A 25 -15.06 -0.63 -5.20
C LEU A 25 -14.94 -1.72 -6.26
N ARG A 26 -16.08 -2.37 -6.53
CA ARG A 26 -16.25 -3.31 -7.65
C ARG A 26 -17.59 -2.98 -8.31
N PHE A 27 -17.58 -2.61 -9.60
CA PHE A 27 -18.79 -2.31 -10.35
C PHE A 27 -18.98 -3.31 -11.49
N ALA A 28 -20.17 -3.90 -11.61
CA ALA A 28 -20.48 -4.71 -12.78
C ALA A 28 -20.90 -3.84 -13.98
N ASP A 29 -21.58 -2.70 -13.74
CA ASP A 29 -22.16 -1.84 -14.77
C ASP A 29 -21.84 -0.34 -14.57
N SER A 30 -21.78 0.36 -15.70
CA SER A 30 -21.60 1.80 -15.88
C SER A 30 -22.69 2.67 -15.26
N LYS A 31 -23.97 2.27 -15.29
CA LYS A 31 -25.08 3.06 -14.71
C LYS A 31 -25.12 2.98 -13.19
N GLU A 32 -24.86 1.79 -12.64
CA GLU A 32 -24.75 1.59 -11.19
C GLU A 32 -23.67 2.49 -10.58
N ARG A 33 -22.60 2.73 -11.33
CA ARG A 33 -21.47 3.58 -10.94
C ARG A 33 -21.85 5.05 -10.76
N GLU A 34 -22.58 5.66 -11.70
CA GLU A 34 -22.98 7.08 -11.56
C GLU A 34 -23.88 7.30 -10.34
N ILE A 35 -24.86 6.42 -10.18
CA ILE A 35 -25.76 6.42 -9.01
C ILE A 35 -24.93 6.24 -7.74
N TYR A 36 -24.02 5.26 -7.73
CA TYR A 36 -23.17 4.98 -6.60
C TYR A 36 -22.34 6.20 -6.16
N TRP A 37 -21.72 6.92 -7.09
CA TRP A 37 -20.89 8.08 -6.75
C TRP A 37 -21.70 9.20 -6.08
N GLY A 38 -22.92 9.45 -6.56
CA GLY A 38 -23.85 10.38 -5.92
C GLY A 38 -24.21 9.96 -4.49
N HIS A 39 -24.45 8.66 -4.27
CA HIS A 39 -24.69 8.13 -2.93
C HIS A 39 -23.46 8.24 -2.04
N LEU A 40 -22.28 7.87 -2.53
CA LEU A 40 -21.04 7.94 -1.74
C LEU A 40 -20.72 9.37 -1.31
N SER A 41 -20.83 10.34 -2.22
CA SER A 41 -20.63 11.76 -1.89
C SER A 41 -21.61 12.24 -0.82
N THR A 42 -22.88 11.82 -0.90
CA THR A 42 -23.89 12.15 0.11
C THR A 42 -23.59 11.49 1.46
N THR A 43 -23.17 10.22 1.45
CA THR A 43 -22.73 9.50 2.64
C THR A 43 -21.58 10.23 3.35
N PHE A 44 -20.54 10.62 2.61
CA PHE A 44 -19.38 11.30 3.18
C PHE A 44 -19.73 12.66 3.78
N ARG A 45 -20.64 13.43 3.19
CA ARG A 45 -21.10 14.70 3.77
C ARG A 45 -21.74 14.54 5.14
N ASN A 46 -22.38 13.39 5.41
CA ASN A 46 -22.99 13.09 6.71
C ASN A 46 -21.97 12.57 7.75
N MET A 47 -20.82 12.03 7.32
CA MET A 47 -19.79 11.47 8.20
C MET A 47 -18.86 12.54 8.81
N VAL A 48 -19.42 13.48 9.58
CA VAL A 48 -18.68 14.64 10.12
C VAL A 48 -17.51 14.28 11.05
N ASN A 49 -17.52 13.08 11.64
CA ASN A 49 -16.49 12.59 12.57
C ASN A 49 -15.50 11.59 11.94
N LEU A 50 -15.48 11.47 10.61
CA LEU A 50 -14.59 10.54 9.90
C LEU A 50 -13.12 10.93 10.11
N LYS A 51 -12.31 9.96 10.53
CA LYS A 51 -10.87 10.11 10.79
C LYS A 51 -10.01 9.22 9.89
N CYS A 52 -10.48 8.03 9.58
CA CYS A 52 -9.77 7.10 8.70
C CYS A 52 -10.64 6.79 7.50
N LEU A 53 -10.16 7.12 6.30
CA LEU A 53 -10.83 6.79 5.06
C LEU A 53 -9.91 5.93 4.21
N THR A 54 -10.40 4.78 3.77
CA THR A 54 -9.69 3.90 2.85
C THR A 54 -10.63 3.48 1.73
N VAL A 55 -10.27 3.85 0.51
CA VAL A 55 -11.01 3.47 -0.70
C VAL A 55 -10.03 2.78 -1.65
N TYR A 56 -10.34 1.54 -1.99
CA TYR A 56 -9.60 0.74 -2.95
C TYR A 56 -10.40 0.59 -4.24
N PHE A 57 -9.76 0.88 -5.37
CA PHE A 57 -10.35 0.65 -6.69
C PHE A 57 -9.90 -0.71 -7.21
N GLY A 58 -10.84 -1.55 -7.65
CA GLY A 58 -10.50 -2.79 -8.35
C GLY A 58 -9.86 -2.55 -9.73
N SER A 59 -9.42 -3.64 -10.36
CA SER A 59 -8.62 -3.69 -11.61
C SER A 59 -9.39 -3.36 -12.88
N SER A 60 -10.28 -2.39 -12.80
CA SER A 60 -11.33 -2.16 -13.78
C SER A 60 -11.26 -0.71 -14.21
N THR A 61 -11.53 -0.50 -15.49
CA THR A 61 -11.30 0.73 -16.26
C THR A 61 -12.30 1.83 -15.93
N TYR A 62 -12.57 2.06 -14.65
CA TYR A 62 -13.57 3.03 -14.24
C TYR A 62 -12.97 4.42 -14.16
N ARG A 63 -13.67 5.37 -14.77
CA ARG A 63 -13.46 6.78 -14.47
C ARG A 63 -13.92 7.05 -13.03
N VAL A 64 -12.97 7.38 -12.18
CA VAL A 64 -13.21 7.86 -10.82
C VAL A 64 -13.53 9.36 -10.93
N PRO A 65 -14.64 9.84 -10.33
CA PRO A 65 -14.90 11.27 -10.29
C PRO A 65 -13.81 12.00 -9.51
N LEU A 66 -13.60 13.28 -9.84
CA LEU A 66 -12.65 14.13 -9.14
C LEU A 66 -12.90 14.12 -7.63
N MET A 67 -11.84 14.04 -6.83
CA MET A 67 -11.91 14.12 -5.37
C MET A 67 -12.70 15.35 -4.90
N THR A 68 -12.51 16.50 -5.52
CA THR A 68 -13.26 17.74 -5.22
C THR A 68 -14.76 17.61 -5.45
N THR A 69 -15.18 16.74 -6.37
CA THR A 69 -16.60 16.44 -6.61
C THR A 69 -17.13 15.48 -5.54
N ILE A 70 -16.39 14.42 -5.22
CA ILE A 70 -16.82 13.39 -4.26
C ILE A 70 -16.90 13.98 -2.85
N PHE A 71 -15.90 14.75 -2.44
CA PHE A 71 -15.76 15.29 -1.09
C PHE A 71 -16.32 16.71 -0.92
N ARG A 72 -17.01 17.25 -1.95
CA ARG A 72 -17.60 18.58 -1.87
C ARG A 72 -18.48 18.74 -0.63
N GLY A 73 -18.15 19.73 0.20
CA GLY A 73 -18.93 20.07 1.40
C GLY A 73 -18.77 19.10 2.58
N CYS A 74 -17.81 18.17 2.51
CA CYS A 74 -17.43 17.36 3.67
C CYS A 74 -16.78 18.24 4.74
N LYS A 75 -17.07 17.96 6.02
CA LYS A 75 -16.59 18.77 7.17
C LYS A 75 -15.56 18.04 8.05
N PHE A 76 -15.35 16.76 7.80
CA PHE A 76 -14.41 15.97 8.58
C PHE A 76 -12.95 16.39 8.31
N GLN A 77 -12.06 16.00 9.23
CA GLN A 77 -10.62 16.15 9.11
C GLN A 77 -9.98 14.77 9.29
N LEU A 78 -9.45 14.24 8.19
CA LEU A 78 -8.84 12.91 8.14
C LEU A 78 -7.47 12.92 8.84
N GLU A 79 -7.21 11.86 9.58
CA GLU A 79 -5.91 11.51 10.17
C GLU A 79 -5.20 10.45 9.30
N GLU A 80 -5.99 9.57 8.67
CA GLU A 80 -5.53 8.59 7.69
C GLU A 80 -6.40 8.65 6.43
N PHE A 81 -5.76 8.82 5.28
CA PHE A 81 -6.41 8.84 3.98
C PHE A 81 -5.71 7.87 3.03
N ARG A 82 -6.45 6.89 2.53
CA ARG A 82 -5.99 5.98 1.49
C ARG A 82 -6.96 6.00 0.31
N TRP A 83 -6.43 6.31 -0.87
CA TRP A 83 -7.14 6.36 -2.14
C TRP A 83 -6.27 5.73 -3.21
N THR A 84 -6.30 4.40 -3.27
CA THR A 84 -5.33 3.65 -4.07
C THR A 84 -6.02 2.75 -5.08
N ARG A 85 -5.47 2.73 -6.29
CA ARG A 85 -5.92 1.86 -7.36
C ARG A 85 -5.18 0.53 -7.26
N SER A 86 -5.92 -0.57 -7.13
CA SER A 86 -5.36 -1.91 -7.13
C SER A 86 -5.65 -2.55 -8.49
N GLY A 87 -4.65 -2.64 -9.38
CA GLY A 87 -4.85 -3.49 -10.55
C GLY A 87 -3.93 -3.31 -11.74
N PHE A 88 -4.06 -4.30 -12.63
CA PHE A 88 -3.51 -4.32 -13.97
C PHE A 88 -4.23 -3.28 -14.81
N ASP A 89 -3.60 -2.14 -15.01
CA ASP A 89 -4.09 -1.23 -16.03
C ASP A 89 -3.85 -1.89 -17.39
N LEU A 90 -4.93 -2.28 -18.07
CA LEU A 90 -4.89 -2.86 -19.41
C LEU A 90 -4.71 -1.78 -20.49
N GLY A 91 -4.06 -0.66 -20.14
CA GLY A 91 -3.70 0.41 -21.07
C GLY A 91 -4.85 1.32 -21.47
N ILE A 92 -5.76 1.67 -20.56
CA ILE A 92 -6.72 2.76 -20.84
C ILE A 92 -6.18 4.06 -20.24
N GLU A 93 -5.51 4.84 -21.08
CA GLU A 93 -4.88 6.15 -20.78
C GLU A 93 -5.89 7.25 -20.38
N ASP A 94 -7.21 6.99 -20.47
CA ASP A 94 -8.26 8.03 -20.42
C ASP A 94 -8.78 8.40 -19.02
N THR A 95 -8.24 7.83 -17.95
CA THR A 95 -8.62 8.23 -16.58
C THR A 95 -7.50 9.00 -15.90
N ILE A 96 -7.15 10.15 -16.47
CA ILE A 96 -6.35 11.16 -15.79
C ILE A 96 -7.22 11.68 -14.63
N GLU A 97 -6.95 11.21 -13.41
CA GLU A 97 -7.34 11.99 -12.23
C GLU A 97 -6.61 13.34 -12.34
N ASP A 98 -7.34 14.44 -12.18
CA ASP A 98 -6.75 15.78 -12.23
C ASP A 98 -5.97 15.99 -10.94
N ASP A 99 -4.62 15.97 -11.01
CA ASP A 99 -3.69 16.25 -9.92
C ASP A 99 -4.17 17.46 -9.07
N LYS A 100 -4.72 18.48 -9.72
CA LYS A 100 -5.21 19.70 -9.06
C LYS A 100 -6.39 19.44 -8.12
N SER A 101 -7.33 18.58 -8.51
CA SER A 101 -8.45 18.21 -7.64
C SER A 101 -7.95 17.50 -6.38
N SER A 102 -6.95 16.63 -6.52
CA SER A 102 -6.39 15.89 -5.40
C SER A 102 -5.63 16.82 -4.46
N ILE A 103 -4.81 17.73 -4.99
CA ILE A 103 -4.14 18.78 -4.21
C ILE A 103 -5.16 19.68 -3.50
N GLU A 104 -6.20 20.12 -4.20
CA GLU A 104 -7.25 20.98 -3.64
C GLU A 104 -7.92 20.28 -2.45
N PHE A 105 -8.33 19.02 -2.60
CA PHE A 105 -8.91 18.25 -1.50
C PHE A 105 -7.93 18.10 -0.33
N LEU A 106 -6.69 17.66 -0.58
CA LEU A 106 -5.68 17.47 0.45
C LEU A 106 -5.34 18.78 1.18
N SER A 107 -5.46 19.93 0.52
CA SER A 107 -5.23 21.25 1.14
C SER A 107 -6.23 21.58 2.25
N THR A 108 -7.40 20.94 2.20
CA THR A 108 -8.44 21.07 3.23
C THR A 108 -8.22 20.13 4.43
N GLN A 109 -7.27 19.19 4.35
CA GLN A 109 -7.07 18.12 5.32
C GLN A 109 -5.74 18.29 6.07
N ARG A 110 -5.74 19.12 7.12
CA ARG A 110 -4.49 19.51 7.81
C ARG A 110 -3.97 18.48 8.82
N GLU A 111 -4.84 17.57 9.25
CA GLU A 111 -4.54 16.57 10.29
C GLU A 111 -4.06 15.22 9.71
N ILE A 112 -3.84 15.11 8.39
CA ILE A 112 -3.38 13.86 7.78
C ILE A 112 -1.97 13.54 8.27
N ARG A 113 -1.83 12.37 8.91
CA ARG A 113 -0.56 11.79 9.36
C ARG A 113 -0.15 10.58 8.53
N ARG A 114 -1.14 9.90 7.93
CA ARG A 114 -0.95 8.72 7.06
C ARG A 114 -1.64 8.94 5.73
N LEU A 115 -0.88 9.00 4.64
CA LEU A 115 -1.39 9.18 3.29
C LEU A 115 -1.02 8.00 2.42
N GLY A 116 -2.01 7.36 1.80
CA GLY A 116 -1.82 6.39 0.73
C GLY A 116 -2.52 6.85 -0.52
N ILE A 117 -1.79 7.13 -1.59
CA ILE A 117 -2.40 7.57 -2.85
C ILE A 117 -1.60 6.99 -4.00
N SER A 118 -2.28 6.68 -5.10
CA SER A 118 -1.65 6.18 -6.31
C SER A 118 -2.08 7.10 -7.45
N MET A 119 -1.10 7.72 -8.07
CA MET A 119 -1.26 8.83 -9.01
C MET A 119 -0.20 8.67 -10.10
N PRO A 120 -0.42 7.75 -11.06
CA PRO A 120 0.56 7.50 -12.09
C PRO A 120 0.78 8.77 -12.91
N ASN A 121 2.05 9.12 -13.13
CA ASN A 121 2.48 10.29 -13.90
C ASN A 121 2.14 11.65 -13.26
N TRP A 122 2.01 11.72 -11.93
CA TRP A 122 1.88 13.00 -11.23
C TRP A 122 3.08 13.90 -11.53
N ASN A 123 2.83 15.07 -12.10
CA ASN A 123 3.88 16.02 -12.50
C ASN A 123 3.82 17.35 -11.74
N GLU A 124 2.76 17.59 -10.97
CA GLU A 124 2.59 18.83 -10.23
C GLU A 124 3.47 18.87 -8.97
N GLU A 125 4.14 19.99 -8.71
CA GLU A 125 4.89 20.14 -7.48
C GLU A 125 3.95 20.23 -6.27
N VAL A 126 4.20 19.42 -5.24
CA VAL A 126 3.46 19.47 -3.99
C VAL A 126 4.24 20.26 -2.95
N SER A 127 3.63 21.34 -2.46
CA SER A 127 4.21 22.11 -1.35
C SER A 127 4.41 21.21 -0.11
N PRO A 128 5.57 21.27 0.57
CA PRO A 128 5.78 20.60 1.86
C PRO A 128 4.77 21.00 2.94
N THR A 129 4.09 22.15 2.78
CA THR A 129 3.04 22.62 3.70
C THR A 129 1.70 21.91 3.54
N LEU A 130 1.49 21.16 2.45
CA LEU A 130 0.30 20.33 2.25
C LEU A 130 0.35 19.14 3.22
N CYS A 131 -0.64 18.90 4.07
CA CYS A 131 -0.56 17.83 5.10
C CYS A 131 0.73 17.95 5.97
N PRO A 132 0.86 19.01 6.78
CA PRO A 132 2.12 19.34 7.47
C PRO A 132 2.52 18.32 8.55
N GLN A 133 1.60 17.45 8.98
CA GLN A 133 1.83 16.41 9.99
C GLN A 133 2.11 15.03 9.36
N LEU A 134 2.41 14.95 8.07
CA LEU A 134 2.57 13.69 7.36
C LEU A 134 3.79 12.91 7.88
N GLU A 135 3.53 11.72 8.45
CA GLU A 135 4.53 10.83 9.06
C GLU A 135 4.71 9.53 8.26
N MET A 136 3.65 9.11 7.57
CA MET A 136 3.62 7.89 6.75
C MET A 136 3.08 8.17 5.35
N LEU A 137 3.82 7.74 4.34
CA LEU A 137 3.48 7.86 2.92
C LEU A 137 3.42 6.49 2.25
N GLU A 138 2.37 6.23 1.49
CA GLU A 138 2.17 5.05 0.65
C GLU A 138 1.82 5.47 -0.78
N GLY A 139 2.44 4.85 -1.77
CA GLY A 139 2.16 5.12 -3.18
C GLY A 139 3.19 4.52 -4.14
N ASP A 140 3.03 4.87 -5.41
CA ASP A 140 3.98 4.60 -6.48
C ASP A 140 5.22 5.53 -6.41
N GLY A 141 6.20 5.30 -7.27
CA GLY A 141 7.43 6.11 -7.32
C GLY A 141 7.19 7.60 -7.57
N SER A 142 6.21 7.97 -8.40
CA SER A 142 5.89 9.37 -8.73
C SER A 142 5.29 10.08 -7.52
N THR A 143 4.32 9.42 -6.87
CA THR A 143 3.71 9.89 -5.63
C THR A 143 4.77 10.11 -4.55
N ILE A 144 5.66 9.14 -4.37
CA ILE A 144 6.74 9.22 -3.38
C ILE A 144 7.67 10.39 -3.68
N GLN A 145 8.14 10.52 -4.92
CA GLN A 145 9.05 11.59 -5.30
C GLN A 145 8.47 12.99 -5.02
N VAL A 146 7.18 13.17 -5.29
CA VAL A 146 6.51 14.47 -5.14
C VAL A 146 6.22 14.80 -3.68
N PHE A 147 5.69 13.85 -2.89
CA PHE A 147 5.31 14.11 -1.50
C PHE A 147 6.48 14.05 -0.53
N LEU A 148 7.54 13.28 -0.82
CA LEU A 148 8.68 13.14 0.07
C LEU A 148 9.57 14.39 0.08
N ARG A 149 9.66 15.09 -1.06
CA ARG A 149 10.56 16.23 -1.24
C ARG A 149 10.33 17.34 -0.21
N GLY A 150 11.41 17.75 0.46
CA GLY A 150 11.40 18.78 1.50
C GLY A 150 10.77 18.36 2.83
N ARG A 151 10.49 17.06 3.05
CA ARG A 151 9.81 16.57 4.26
C ARG A 151 10.65 15.58 5.06
N SER A 152 11.22 16.06 6.16
CA SER A 152 11.90 15.20 7.15
C SER A 152 10.95 14.56 8.17
N THR A 153 9.65 14.89 8.15
CA THR A 153 8.66 14.33 9.08
C THR A 153 8.23 12.92 8.69
N ILE A 154 8.40 12.53 7.42
CA ILE A 154 8.03 11.20 6.93
C ILE A 154 9.08 10.20 7.41
N THR A 155 8.66 9.31 8.29
CA THR A 155 9.52 8.25 8.86
C THR A 155 9.09 6.84 8.44
N GLU A 156 7.86 6.70 7.92
CA GLU A 156 7.33 5.45 7.37
C GLU A 156 7.06 5.64 5.87
N LEU A 157 7.67 4.81 5.03
CA LEU A 157 7.48 4.84 3.58
C LEU A 157 7.02 3.46 3.08
N CYS A 158 5.95 3.43 2.29
CA CYS A 158 5.45 2.24 1.62
C CYS A 158 5.44 2.47 0.12
N TRP A 159 6.48 1.99 -0.56
CA TRP A 159 6.57 2.02 -2.01
C TRP A 159 5.92 0.77 -2.58
N ALA A 160 4.74 0.96 -3.17
CA ALA A 160 4.00 -0.03 -3.92
C ALA A 160 4.17 0.27 -5.42
N PRO A 161 5.14 -0.33 -6.12
CA PRO A 161 5.38 -0.04 -7.53
C PRO A 161 4.17 -0.42 -8.37
N GLU A 162 3.95 0.33 -9.45
CA GLU A 162 2.91 0.09 -10.43
C GLU A 162 3.47 -0.36 -11.79
N VAL A 163 2.60 -0.76 -12.72
CA VAL A 163 3.01 -1.19 -14.06
C VAL A 163 3.77 -0.11 -14.84
N HIS A 164 3.45 1.16 -14.57
CA HIS A 164 4.06 2.31 -15.23
C HIS A 164 5.21 2.92 -14.43
N ASP A 165 5.51 2.41 -13.23
CA ASP A 165 6.62 2.91 -12.43
C ASP A 165 7.93 2.56 -13.15
N PRO A 166 8.75 3.55 -13.56
CA PRO A 166 9.99 3.26 -14.23
C PRO A 166 10.84 2.38 -13.31
N HIS A 167 11.19 1.18 -13.75
CA HIS A 167 11.94 0.19 -12.94
C HIS A 167 13.29 0.71 -12.39
N TYR A 168 13.73 1.89 -12.83
CA TYR A 168 14.96 2.56 -12.47
C TYR A 168 14.74 4.02 -12.02
N ALA A 169 13.53 4.38 -11.59
CA ALA A 169 13.26 5.70 -11.03
C ALA A 169 14.21 5.95 -9.85
N SER A 170 15.19 6.84 -10.06
CA SER A 170 16.09 7.23 -8.98
C SER A 170 15.38 8.23 -8.08
N LEU A 171 15.46 8.00 -6.77
CA LEU A 171 15.01 8.94 -5.74
C LEU A 171 16.16 9.83 -5.24
N ASP A 172 17.23 10.03 -6.03
CA ASP A 172 18.35 10.89 -5.64
C ASP A 172 17.92 12.31 -5.29
N SER A 173 16.86 12.81 -5.94
CA SER A 173 16.26 14.12 -5.62
C SER A 173 15.63 14.20 -4.22
N CYS A 174 15.39 13.06 -3.57
CA CYS A 174 14.84 12.91 -2.22
C CYS A 174 15.86 12.26 -1.26
N ALA A 175 17.14 12.24 -1.61
CA ALA A 175 18.18 11.57 -0.81
C ALA A 175 18.23 12.06 0.65
N THR A 176 18.05 13.36 0.86
CA THR A 176 18.10 13.96 2.19
C THR A 176 16.91 13.51 3.06
N GLU A 177 15.74 13.40 2.46
CA GLU A 177 14.50 13.01 3.12
C GLU A 177 14.44 11.50 3.37
N LEU A 178 14.95 10.69 2.43
CA LEU A 178 15.14 9.25 2.61
C LEU A 178 16.00 8.91 3.83
N ALA A 179 16.94 9.79 4.21
CA ALA A 179 17.74 9.60 5.42
C ALA A 179 16.92 9.63 6.71
N PHE A 180 15.70 10.18 6.72
CA PHE A 180 14.80 10.18 7.87
C PHE A 180 13.88 8.95 7.94
N VAL A 181 13.80 8.17 6.87
CA VAL A 181 12.95 6.97 6.82
C VAL A 181 13.50 5.90 7.76
N ARG A 182 12.66 5.47 8.70
CA ARG A 182 12.94 4.42 9.69
C ARG A 182 12.29 3.10 9.32
N ILE A 183 11.12 3.16 8.67
CA ILE A 183 10.38 1.98 8.21
C ILE A 183 10.17 2.10 6.71
N LEU A 184 10.73 1.17 5.95
CA LEU A 184 10.53 1.08 4.51
C LEU A 184 9.80 -0.23 4.17
N SER A 185 8.61 -0.12 3.59
CA SER A 185 7.95 -1.22 2.89
C SER A 185 8.19 -1.04 1.39
N LEU A 186 8.73 -2.06 0.74
CA LEU A 186 9.15 -2.00 -0.66
C LEU A 186 8.66 -3.21 -1.43
N GLY A 187 7.84 -2.95 -2.45
CA GLY A 187 7.35 -3.92 -3.40
C GLY A 187 5.84 -4.07 -3.39
N GLY A 188 5.34 -5.17 -3.94
CA GLY A 188 3.90 -5.40 -4.05
C GLY A 188 3.60 -6.38 -5.16
N TYR A 189 2.61 -6.04 -5.98
CA TYR A 189 2.23 -6.86 -7.13
C TYR A 189 3.28 -6.78 -8.25
N TYR A 190 3.84 -5.59 -8.48
CA TYR A 190 4.84 -5.33 -9.52
C TYR A 190 6.28 -5.45 -8.98
N PRO A 191 7.27 -5.60 -9.87
CA PRO A 191 8.68 -5.64 -9.46
C PRO A 191 9.09 -4.39 -8.70
N ARG A 192 9.73 -4.59 -7.54
CA ARG A 192 10.34 -3.50 -6.76
C ARG A 192 11.61 -2.97 -7.43
N PRO A 193 11.97 -1.69 -7.22
CA PRO A 193 13.30 -1.19 -7.57
C PRO A 193 14.38 -1.94 -6.78
N ALA A 194 15.58 -1.97 -7.35
CA ALA A 194 16.75 -2.58 -6.69
C ALA A 194 17.07 -1.82 -5.40
N LEU A 195 17.26 -2.55 -4.30
CA LEU A 195 17.48 -1.94 -2.99
C LEU A 195 18.76 -1.10 -2.96
N GLY A 196 19.79 -1.52 -3.71
CA GLY A 196 21.05 -0.79 -3.84
C GLY A 196 20.92 0.64 -4.38
N LEU A 197 19.81 0.99 -5.05
CA LEU A 197 19.53 2.37 -5.47
C LEU A 197 19.10 3.27 -4.31
N LEU A 198 18.55 2.68 -3.23
CA LEU A 198 18.04 3.40 -2.07
C LEU A 198 18.98 3.33 -0.88
N THR A 199 19.68 2.20 -0.73
CA THR A 199 20.60 1.92 0.39
C THR A 199 21.53 3.07 0.74
N PRO A 200 22.19 3.79 -0.21
CA PRO A 200 23.07 4.90 0.13
C PRO A 200 22.39 6.04 0.91
N HIS A 201 21.07 6.19 0.75
CA HIS A 201 20.28 7.27 1.32
C HIS A 201 19.58 6.88 2.62
N LEU A 202 19.38 5.58 2.88
CA LEU A 202 18.59 5.03 3.99
C LEU A 202 19.36 4.91 5.32
N THR A 203 20.01 6.00 5.75
CA THR A 203 20.95 5.98 6.89
C THR A 203 20.32 5.68 8.26
N ARG A 204 19.01 5.91 8.43
CA ARG A 204 18.26 5.66 9.69
C ARG A 204 17.28 4.49 9.61
N LEU A 205 17.41 3.65 8.57
CA LEU A 205 16.50 2.54 8.37
C LEU A 205 16.60 1.52 9.51
N GLU A 206 15.49 1.30 10.21
CA GLU A 206 15.37 0.34 11.31
C GLU A 206 14.61 -0.90 10.87
N GLU A 207 13.55 -0.73 10.07
CA GLU A 207 12.70 -1.83 9.59
C GLU A 207 12.56 -1.81 8.08
N LEU A 208 12.94 -2.92 7.44
CA LEU A 208 12.74 -3.15 6.01
C LEU A 208 11.71 -4.27 5.81
N CYS A 209 10.62 -3.95 5.14
CA CYS A 209 9.56 -4.88 4.75
C CYS A 209 9.60 -5.08 3.23
N LEU A 210 10.03 -6.25 2.76
CA LEU A 210 10.08 -6.54 1.32
C LEU A 210 8.86 -7.35 0.90
N SER A 211 8.17 -6.94 -0.16
CA SER A 211 7.00 -7.64 -0.70
C SER A 211 7.17 -7.96 -2.19
N GLY A 212 6.50 -9.03 -2.64
CA GLY A 212 6.57 -9.55 -4.01
C GLY A 212 7.68 -10.59 -4.23
N TRP A 213 7.47 -11.50 -5.18
CA TRP A 213 8.47 -12.49 -5.61
C TRP A 213 8.53 -12.56 -7.14
N GLY A 214 9.61 -12.06 -7.71
CA GLY A 214 9.97 -12.30 -9.11
C GLY A 214 11.24 -13.14 -9.21
N PRO A 215 11.54 -13.76 -10.36
CA PRO A 215 12.79 -14.51 -10.60
C PRO A 215 14.06 -13.66 -10.40
N ARG A 216 13.93 -12.34 -10.27
CA ARG A 216 15.04 -11.41 -9.98
C ARG A 216 15.37 -11.30 -8.48
N ASN A 217 14.53 -11.80 -7.56
CA ASN A 217 14.80 -11.76 -6.10
C ASN A 217 15.78 -12.85 -5.62
N VAL A 218 16.43 -13.58 -6.53
CA VAL A 218 17.37 -14.67 -6.19
C VAL A 218 18.63 -14.12 -5.49
N ASP A 219 18.89 -12.82 -5.60
CA ASP A 219 20.07 -12.18 -5.00
C ASP A 219 19.75 -11.18 -3.87
N LEU A 220 18.66 -11.43 -3.14
CA LEU A 220 18.29 -10.62 -1.97
C LEU A 220 19.43 -10.52 -0.94
N ILE A 221 20.23 -11.58 -0.80
CA ILE A 221 21.36 -11.59 0.13
C ILE A 221 22.36 -10.51 -0.25
N THR A 222 22.80 -10.47 -1.51
CA THR A 222 23.73 -9.45 -2.00
C THR A 222 23.15 -8.04 -1.94
N GLU A 223 21.85 -7.86 -2.21
CA GLU A 223 21.19 -6.56 -2.04
C GLU A 223 21.22 -6.05 -0.59
N LEU A 224 21.19 -6.95 0.40
CA LEU A 224 21.17 -6.61 1.82
C LEU A 224 22.55 -6.42 2.43
N GLU A 225 23.62 -6.92 1.81
CA GLU A 225 25.00 -6.73 2.29
C GLU A 225 25.38 -5.24 2.43
N GLY A 226 24.72 -4.36 1.68
CA GLY A 226 24.92 -2.91 1.75
C GLY A 226 24.21 -2.20 2.91
N ILE A 227 23.26 -2.83 3.62
CA ILE A 227 22.47 -2.16 4.66
C ILE A 227 22.93 -2.59 6.05
N THR A 228 23.94 -1.89 6.57
CA THR A 228 24.54 -2.20 7.88
C THR A 228 23.74 -1.67 9.08
N SER A 229 22.87 -0.67 8.89
CA SER A 229 22.06 -0.04 9.95
C SER A 229 20.79 -0.82 10.31
N LEU A 230 20.45 -1.87 9.56
CA LEU A 230 19.16 -2.54 9.63
C LEU A 230 18.98 -3.32 10.95
N GLN A 231 18.02 -2.89 11.77
CA GLN A 231 17.69 -3.59 13.03
C GLN A 231 16.74 -4.76 12.82
N LYS A 232 15.78 -4.59 11.90
CA LYS A 232 14.71 -5.56 11.64
C LYS A 232 14.50 -5.72 10.13
N LEU A 233 14.57 -6.95 9.67
CA LEU A 233 14.15 -7.31 8.32
C LEU A 233 12.91 -8.19 8.39
N ARG A 234 11.88 -7.84 7.63
CA ARG A 234 10.68 -8.65 7.40
C ARG A 234 10.54 -8.91 5.91
N VAL A 235 10.40 -10.18 5.55
CA VAL A 235 10.23 -10.57 4.15
C VAL A 235 8.83 -11.14 3.96
N PHE A 236 8.06 -10.55 3.06
CA PHE A 236 6.78 -11.04 2.60
C PHE A 236 6.97 -11.63 1.21
N ALA A 237 7.11 -12.95 1.14
CA ALA A 237 7.24 -13.69 -0.10
C ALA A 237 5.86 -14.10 -0.63
N TRP A 238 5.53 -13.63 -1.82
CA TRP A 238 4.30 -13.96 -2.53
C TRP A 238 4.70 -14.89 -3.66
N SER A 239 4.47 -16.19 -3.59
CA SER A 239 4.75 -17.01 -4.77
C SER A 239 3.78 -16.62 -5.89
N PRO A 240 4.23 -16.14 -7.06
CA PRO A 240 3.39 -16.02 -8.25
C PRO A 240 3.11 -17.40 -8.87
N GLY A 241 3.62 -18.47 -8.27
CA GLY A 241 3.35 -19.84 -8.68
C GLY A 241 1.84 -20.05 -8.71
N ARG A 242 1.36 -20.54 -9.85
CA ARG A 242 -0.02 -20.90 -10.18
C ARG A 242 -0.64 -21.89 -9.17
N PHE A 243 -0.88 -21.46 -7.94
CA PHE A 243 -1.49 -22.29 -6.90
C PHE A 243 -2.96 -21.96 -6.68
N MET A 244 -3.66 -21.45 -7.70
CA MET A 244 -5.12 -21.32 -7.61
C MET A 244 -5.85 -22.68 -7.51
N HIS A 245 -5.16 -23.84 -7.62
CA HIS A 245 -5.83 -25.16 -7.59
C HIS A 245 -5.05 -26.32 -6.94
N ALA A 246 -4.01 -26.10 -6.15
CA ALA A 246 -3.21 -27.22 -5.64
C ALA A 246 -3.65 -27.62 -4.22
N GLY A 247 -4.14 -28.86 -4.06
CA GLY A 247 -4.62 -29.40 -2.78
C GLY A 247 -3.52 -29.58 -1.71
N VAL A 248 -3.90 -30.20 -0.58
CA VAL A 248 -3.09 -30.38 0.65
C VAL A 248 -1.65 -30.92 0.40
N GLU A 249 -1.46 -31.79 -0.60
CA GLU A 249 -0.12 -32.31 -0.93
C GLU A 249 0.84 -31.26 -1.53
N ALA A 250 0.32 -30.31 -2.31
CA ALA A 250 1.13 -29.21 -2.83
C ALA A 250 1.49 -28.22 -1.73
N GLU A 251 0.62 -28.06 -0.72
CA GLU A 251 0.87 -27.30 0.49
C GLU A 251 2.03 -27.92 1.29
N LEU A 252 2.04 -29.24 1.49
CA LEU A 252 3.12 -29.94 2.20
C LEU A 252 4.47 -29.88 1.45
N ARG A 253 4.46 -30.01 0.12
CA ARG A 253 5.69 -29.83 -0.70
C ARG A 253 6.15 -28.38 -0.71
N ALA A 254 5.22 -27.42 -0.72
CA ALA A 254 5.52 -26.00 -0.58
C ALA A 254 6.12 -25.71 0.81
N GLN A 255 5.63 -26.32 1.88
CA GLN A 255 6.18 -26.16 3.22
C GLN A 255 7.61 -26.73 3.34
N GLY A 256 7.89 -27.90 2.77
CA GLY A 256 9.25 -28.46 2.77
C GLY A 256 10.24 -27.57 2.02
N THR A 257 9.83 -27.00 0.90
CA THR A 257 10.66 -26.05 0.12
C THR A 257 10.79 -24.68 0.79
N GLN A 258 9.71 -24.18 1.41
CA GLN A 258 9.73 -22.95 2.21
C GLN A 258 10.65 -23.08 3.41
N ARG A 259 10.58 -24.19 4.16
CA ARG A 259 11.41 -24.41 5.35
C ARG A 259 12.89 -24.34 5.02
N GLY A 260 13.34 -25.07 3.99
CA GLY A 260 14.75 -25.02 3.58
C GLY A 260 15.20 -23.62 3.14
N LEU A 261 14.33 -22.86 2.46
CA LEU A 261 14.60 -21.48 2.09
C LEU A 261 14.70 -20.56 3.33
N VAL A 262 13.76 -20.68 4.25
CA VAL A 262 13.68 -19.90 5.49
C VAL A 262 14.87 -20.22 6.41
N GLU A 263 15.25 -21.48 6.54
CA GLU A 263 16.44 -21.90 7.27
C GLU A 263 17.70 -21.29 6.68
N ARG A 264 17.85 -21.33 5.35
CA ARG A 264 18.97 -20.67 4.66
C ARG A 264 18.96 -19.16 4.93
N TRP A 265 17.80 -18.52 4.83
CA TRP A 265 17.65 -17.09 5.08
C TRP A 265 17.99 -16.68 6.50
N PHE A 266 17.41 -17.33 7.51
CA PHE A 266 17.73 -17.02 8.91
C PHE A 266 19.20 -17.31 9.25
N ARG A 267 19.84 -18.25 8.56
CA ARG A 267 21.28 -18.53 8.71
C ARG A 267 22.16 -17.41 8.15
N VAL A 268 21.83 -16.88 6.98
CA VAL A 268 22.65 -15.87 6.28
C VAL A 268 22.26 -14.43 6.60
N MET A 269 21.06 -14.19 7.12
CA MET A 269 20.53 -12.87 7.50
C MET A 269 20.16 -12.86 8.99
N PRO A 270 21.10 -12.52 9.88
CA PRO A 270 20.83 -12.45 11.33
C PRO A 270 19.69 -11.48 11.70
N MET A 271 19.57 -10.36 10.96
CA MET A 271 18.56 -9.33 11.14
C MET A 271 17.15 -9.73 10.68
N LEU A 272 17.01 -10.84 9.95
CA LEU A 272 15.70 -11.37 9.55
C LEU A 272 14.92 -11.79 10.79
N CYS A 273 13.83 -11.08 11.05
CA CYS A 273 12.94 -11.32 12.18
C CYS A 273 11.81 -12.29 11.80
N SER A 274 11.26 -12.13 10.60
CA SER A 274 10.16 -12.94 10.12
C SER A 274 10.12 -13.07 8.61
N ALA A 275 9.63 -14.21 8.13
CA ALA A 275 9.32 -14.46 6.73
C ALA A 275 7.86 -14.91 6.59
N CYS A 276 7.09 -14.22 5.77
CA CYS A 276 5.69 -14.51 5.50
C CYS A 276 5.56 -15.12 4.10
N PHE A 277 4.93 -16.30 3.97
CA PHE A 277 4.68 -16.93 2.68
C PHE A 277 3.18 -16.98 2.39
N CYS A 278 2.76 -16.46 1.25
CA CYS A 278 1.37 -16.58 0.80
C CYS A 278 1.04 -18.06 0.55
N MET A 279 0.00 -18.56 1.21
CA MET A 279 -0.49 -19.94 1.10
C MET A 279 -1.66 -20.06 0.15
N ASP A 280 -2.63 -19.17 0.33
CA ASP A 280 -3.85 -19.15 -0.45
C ASP A 280 -4.22 -17.69 -0.71
N ARG A 281 -4.66 -17.42 -1.92
CA ARG A 281 -5.12 -16.12 -2.37
C ARG A 281 -6.50 -16.30 -2.97
N THR A 282 -7.52 -15.97 -2.17
CA THR A 282 -8.87 -15.81 -2.69
C THR A 282 -9.04 -14.40 -3.26
N MET A 283 -10.19 -14.13 -3.89
CA MET A 283 -10.50 -12.77 -4.35
C MET A 283 -10.55 -11.75 -3.20
N ASP A 284 -10.90 -12.18 -1.99
CA ASP A 284 -11.24 -11.28 -0.88
C ASP A 284 -10.27 -11.37 0.31
N SER A 285 -9.43 -12.40 0.34
CA SER A 285 -8.44 -12.61 1.40
C SER A 285 -7.19 -13.29 0.88
N SER A 286 -6.06 -12.97 1.52
CA SER A 286 -4.81 -13.71 1.36
C SER A 286 -4.44 -14.30 2.71
N SER A 287 -4.10 -15.59 2.73
CA SER A 287 -3.58 -16.24 3.94
C SER A 287 -2.08 -16.49 3.82
N TYR A 288 -1.35 -16.27 4.90
CA TYR A 288 0.10 -16.38 4.95
C TYR A 288 0.54 -17.27 6.10
N LEU A 289 1.62 -18.03 5.91
CA LEU A 289 2.36 -18.62 7.03
C LEU A 289 3.43 -17.65 7.50
N LEU A 290 3.41 -17.35 8.79
CA LEU A 290 4.43 -16.54 9.46
C LEU A 290 5.51 -17.43 10.07
N TRP A 291 6.69 -17.40 9.47
CA TRP A 291 7.89 -18.01 10.00
C TRP A 291 8.64 -17.02 10.89
N LYS A 292 9.02 -17.46 12.08
CA LYS A 292 9.92 -16.73 12.99
C LYS A 292 11.15 -17.58 13.28
N ARG A 293 12.22 -16.92 13.70
CA ARG A 293 13.41 -17.59 14.23
C ARG A 293 13.02 -18.30 15.54
N GLY A 294 13.17 -19.62 15.60
CA GLY A 294 13.12 -20.36 16.86
C GLY A 294 14.53 -20.52 17.46
N GLU A 295 14.61 -21.12 18.65
CA GLU A 295 15.89 -21.32 19.35
C GLU A 295 16.81 -22.31 18.62
N VAL A 296 16.24 -23.38 18.06
CA VAL A 296 16.97 -24.45 17.36
C VAL A 296 16.73 -24.37 15.85
N GLU A 297 15.48 -24.16 15.46
CA GLU A 297 15.05 -24.15 14.06
C GLU A 297 13.95 -23.10 13.82
N PRO A 298 13.74 -22.64 12.58
CA PRO A 298 12.64 -21.76 12.26
C PRO A 298 11.29 -22.40 12.55
N VAL A 299 10.39 -21.63 13.16
CA VAL A 299 9.06 -22.10 13.57
C VAL A 299 7.97 -21.33 12.84
N VAL A 300 6.95 -22.05 12.38
CA VAL A 300 5.69 -21.44 11.95
C VAL A 300 4.91 -21.06 13.20
N THR A 301 4.66 -19.78 13.38
CA THR A 301 4.01 -19.28 14.61
C THR A 301 2.54 -19.00 14.41
N ASP A 302 2.16 -18.45 13.26
CA ASP A 302 0.80 -18.00 13.00
C ASP A 302 0.42 -18.22 11.54
N ARG A 303 -0.89 -18.42 11.31
CA ARG A 303 -1.52 -18.22 10.01
C ARG A 303 -2.13 -16.82 9.99
N ILE A 304 -1.50 -15.90 9.28
CA ILE A 304 -2.01 -14.53 9.14
C ILE A 304 -3.03 -14.52 8.02
N ILE A 305 -4.27 -14.15 8.33
CA ILE A 305 -5.27 -13.83 7.32
C ILE A 305 -5.23 -12.31 7.16
N MET A 306 -4.64 -11.85 6.06
CA MET A 306 -4.81 -10.47 5.66
C MET A 306 -6.09 -10.41 4.83
N ALA A 307 -7.14 -9.80 5.39
CA ALA A 307 -8.23 -9.28 4.56
C ALA A 307 -7.58 -8.50 3.44
N GLY A 308 -7.98 -8.75 2.18
CA GLY A 308 -7.26 -8.28 1.00
C GLY A 308 -7.05 -6.76 1.01
N ARG A 309 -5.98 -6.31 1.66
CA ARG A 309 -5.29 -5.06 1.40
C ARG A 309 -4.52 -5.34 0.13
N ARG A 310 -5.19 -5.18 -1.00
CA ARG A 310 -4.58 -5.26 -2.33
C ARG A 310 -4.29 -3.86 -2.79
#